data_AF-A0A956KX63-F1
#
_entry.id   AF-A0A956KX63-F1
#
_cell.length_a   1.000
_cell.length_b   1.000
_cell.length_c   1.000
_cell.angle_alpha   90.00
_cell.angle_beta   90.00
_cell.angle_gamma   90.00
#
_symmetry.space_group_name_H-M   'P 1'
#
loop_
_entity.id
_entity.type
_entity.pdbx_description
1 polymer ?
#
loop_
_entity_poly.entity_id
_entity_poly.type
_entity_poly.pdbx_seq_one_letter_code
_entity_poly.pdbx_strand_id
1 'polypeptide(L)'
;MGIGALGVLLFSATGVGLGTRLVRGLLALTGLTNAFGDVLSYLRLFALGLASGSLAAAFNDLAMQSKDAVRGGGLAIALVVLVVGHGLNFLLALMSGAVHGLRLNYIEFFNWGLKDEGKPFRAFRRKETEQWKPSS
;
A
#
# COMPACT_ATOMS: atom_id res chain seq x y z
N MET A 1 -4.59 29.38 -6.78
CA MET A 1 -4.01 28.39 -7.71
C MET A 1 -3.31 29.00 -8.92
N GLY A 2 -3.72 30.17 -9.45
CA GLY A 2 -3.02 30.82 -10.59
C GLY A 2 -1.65 31.44 -10.28
N ILE A 3 -1.39 31.81 -9.02
CA ILE A 3 -0.17 32.54 -8.62
C ILE A 3 1.06 31.62 -8.59
N GLY A 4 0.89 30.33 -8.26
CA GLY A 4 1.97 29.34 -8.30
C GLY A 4 2.39 28.94 -9.72
N ALA A 5 1.42 28.83 -10.64
CA ALA A 5 1.69 28.62 -12.05
C ALA A 5 2.40 29.83 -12.69
N LEU A 6 1.98 31.05 -12.32
CA LEU A 6 2.68 32.29 -12.68
C LEU A 6 4.10 32.34 -12.11
N GLY A 7 4.32 31.86 -10.89
CA GLY A 7 5.65 31.79 -10.26
C GLY A 7 6.62 30.86 -10.98
N VAL A 8 6.16 29.70 -11.46
CA VAL A 8 6.97 28.78 -12.28
C VAL A 8 7.28 29.38 -13.66
N LEU A 9 6.30 30.04 -14.27
CA LEU A 9 6.50 30.74 -15.56
C LEU A 9 7.44 31.94 -15.44
N LEU A 10 7.42 32.66 -14.30
CA LEU A 10 8.29 33.80 -13.99
C LEU A 10 9.69 33.37 -13.54
N PHE A 11 9.85 32.31 -12.73
CA PHE A 11 11.18 31.88 -12.25
C PHE A 11 11.93 30.98 -13.24
N SER A 12 11.27 30.44 -14.27
CA SER A 12 11.95 29.87 -15.45
C SER A 12 12.50 30.95 -16.40
N ALA A 13 12.32 32.24 -16.10
CA ALA A 13 12.73 33.35 -16.95
C ALA A 13 14.03 34.00 -16.48
N THR A 14 15.14 33.27 -16.58
CA THR A 14 16.46 33.88 -16.80
C THR A 14 17.23 33.04 -17.83
N GLY A 15 17.06 33.39 -19.12
CA GLY A 15 18.13 33.19 -20.12
C GLY A 15 18.10 32.00 -21.10
N VAL A 16 17.09 31.13 -21.16
CA VAL A 16 17.11 29.95 -22.08
C VAL A 16 15.79 29.73 -22.85
N GLY A 17 15.90 29.18 -24.06
CA GLY A 17 14.90 29.21 -25.15
C GLY A 17 13.48 28.66 -24.85
N LEU A 18 12.51 29.07 -25.68
CA LEU A 18 11.06 28.86 -25.50
C LEU A 18 10.65 27.40 -25.29
N GLY A 19 11.29 26.45 -25.99
CA GLY A 19 11.02 25.01 -25.84
C GLY A 19 11.40 24.45 -24.47
N THR A 20 12.57 24.85 -23.96
CA THR A 20 13.03 24.50 -22.60
C THR A 20 12.12 25.06 -21.50
N ARG A 21 11.40 26.16 -21.75
CA ARG A 21 10.43 26.76 -20.81
C ARG A 21 9.14 25.95 -20.73
N LEU A 22 8.63 25.48 -21.86
CA LEU A 22 7.46 24.58 -21.92
C LEU A 22 7.74 23.24 -21.22
N VAL A 23 8.92 22.65 -21.48
CA VAL A 23 9.34 21.42 -20.82
C VAL A 23 9.51 21.61 -19.31
N ARG A 24 10.11 22.71 -18.86
CA ARG A 24 10.25 23.02 -17.42
C ARG A 24 8.92 23.32 -16.74
N GLY A 25 8.00 24.02 -17.42
CA GLY A 25 6.64 24.25 -16.93
C GLY A 25 5.83 22.96 -16.79
N LEU A 26 5.95 22.05 -17.76
CA LEU A 26 5.34 20.72 -17.69
C LEU A 26 5.96 19.89 -16.57
N LEU A 27 7.29 19.91 -16.43
CA LEU A 27 8.00 19.24 -15.33
C LEU A 27 7.58 19.78 -13.95
N ALA A 28 7.36 21.08 -13.80
CA ALA A 28 6.84 21.65 -12.56
C ALA A 28 5.42 21.17 -12.23
N LEU A 29 4.57 21.00 -13.26
CA LEU A 29 3.24 20.42 -13.09
C LEU A 29 3.31 18.95 -12.67
N THR A 30 4.24 18.17 -13.25
CA THR A 30 4.51 16.81 -12.78
C THR A 30 5.07 16.77 -11.37
N GLY A 31 5.85 17.78 -10.97
CA GLY A 31 6.32 17.94 -9.58
C GLY A 31 5.18 18.17 -8.59
N LEU A 32 4.17 18.95 -8.97
CA LEU A 32 2.96 19.14 -8.16
C LEU A 32 2.15 17.83 -8.08
N THR A 33 1.95 17.14 -9.20
CA THR A 33 1.28 15.82 -9.22
C THR A 33 2.02 14.80 -8.37
N ASN A 34 3.36 14.79 -8.39
CA ASN A 34 4.17 13.94 -7.52
C ASN A 34 3.95 14.27 -6.05
N ALA A 35 3.94 15.56 -5.67
CA ALA A 35 3.64 15.97 -4.30
C ALA A 35 2.24 15.55 -3.84
N PHE A 36 1.23 15.61 -4.72
CA PHE A 36 -0.10 15.06 -4.43
C PHE A 36 -0.07 13.52 -4.28
N GLY A 37 0.73 12.83 -5.08
CA GLY A 37 0.96 11.39 -4.97
C GLY A 37 1.56 10.99 -3.62
N ASP A 38 2.52 11.76 -3.12
CA ASP A 38 3.12 11.56 -1.80
C ASP A 38 2.07 11.68 -0.69
N VAL A 39 1.27 12.76 -0.68
CA VAL A 39 0.19 12.96 0.31
C VAL A 39 -0.84 11.83 0.27
N LEU A 40 -1.25 11.39 -0.92
CA LEU A 40 -2.24 10.34 -1.09
C LEU A 40 -1.72 8.98 -0.59
N SER A 41 -0.41 8.75 -0.70
CA SER A 41 0.27 7.58 -0.14
C SER A 41 0.16 7.55 1.40
N TYR A 42 0.43 8.67 2.06
CA TYR A 42 0.32 8.79 3.54
C TYR A 42 -1.14 8.78 4.05
N LEU A 43 -2.08 9.26 3.24
CA LEU A 43 -3.52 9.28 3.55
C LEU A 43 -4.08 7.90 3.89
N ARG A 44 -3.48 6.83 3.37
CA ARG A 44 -3.89 5.46 3.67
C ARG A 44 -3.69 5.09 5.14
N LEU A 45 -2.51 5.37 5.69
CA LEU A 45 -2.20 5.12 7.10
C LEU A 45 -3.07 6.00 8.00
N PHE A 46 -3.28 7.25 7.58
CA PHE A 46 -4.18 8.17 8.26
C PHE A 46 -5.63 7.67 8.29
N ALA A 47 -6.17 7.22 7.14
CA ALA A 47 -7.53 6.69 7.03
C ALA A 47 -7.72 5.44 7.90
N LEU A 48 -6.72 4.57 7.97
CA LEU A 48 -6.72 3.41 8.88
C LEU A 48 -6.77 3.84 10.36
N GLY A 49 -5.99 4.86 10.74
CA GLY A 49 -6.03 5.43 12.08
C GLY A 49 -7.38 6.06 12.42
N LEU A 50 -7.96 6.85 11.50
CA LEU A 50 -9.29 7.42 11.65
C LEU A 50 -10.38 6.35 11.80
N ALA A 51 -10.33 5.29 10.98
CA ALA A 51 -11.28 4.18 11.07
C ALA A 51 -11.19 3.47 12.42
N SER A 52 -9.96 3.22 12.90
CA SER A 52 -9.72 2.62 14.22
C SER A 52 -10.23 3.50 15.37
N GLY A 53 -9.99 4.82 15.30
CA GLY A 53 -10.51 5.77 16.29
C GLY A 53 -12.04 5.83 16.31
N SER A 54 -12.68 5.83 15.14
CA SER A 54 -14.14 5.80 15.02
C SER A 54 -14.74 4.52 15.62
N LEU A 55 -14.10 3.37 15.38
CA LEU A 55 -14.53 2.09 15.94
C LEU A 55 -14.40 2.06 17.47
N ALA A 56 -13.31 2.64 18.02
CA ALA A 56 -13.13 2.78 19.47
C ALA A 56 -14.23 3.65 20.09
N ALA A 57 -14.59 4.77 19.44
CA ALA A 57 -15.69 5.62 19.89
C ALA A 57 -17.04 4.86 19.86
N ALA A 58 -17.32 4.14 18.77
CA ALA A 58 -18.55 3.35 18.66
C ALA A 58 -18.66 2.28 19.76
N PHE A 59 -17.56 1.58 20.08
CA PHE A 59 -17.55 0.61 21.19
C PHE A 59 -17.75 1.26 22.55
N ASN A 60 -17.19 2.46 22.77
CA ASN A 60 -17.43 3.22 23.99
C ASN A 60 -18.91 3.62 24.13
N ASP A 61 -19.54 4.06 23.04
CA ASP A 61 -20.98 4.40 23.04
C ASP A 61 -21.86 3.16 23.29
N LEU A 62 -21.51 2.02 22.70
CA LEU A 62 -22.18 0.73 22.95
C LEU A 62 -22.03 0.28 24.41
N ALA A 63 -20.86 0.51 25.03
CA ALA A 63 -20.62 0.21 26.43
C ALA A 63 -21.45 1.11 27.36
N MET A 64 -21.54 2.41 27.07
CA MET A 64 -22.38 3.33 27.84
C MET A 64 -23.87 2.98 27.74
N GLN A 65 -24.37 2.70 26.53
CA GLN A 65 -25.76 2.26 26.34
C GLN A 65 -26.07 0.94 27.06
N SER A 66 -25.13 -0.03 27.03
CA SER A 66 -25.30 -1.30 27.75
C SER A 66 -25.33 -1.13 29.27
N LYS A 67 -24.55 -0.17 29.79
CA LYS A 67 -24.55 0.17 31.22
C LYS A 67 -25.89 0.76 31.66
N ASP A 68 -26.47 1.65 30.87
CA ASP A 68 -27.73 2.33 31.22
C ASP A 68 -28.96 1.44 30.98
N ALA A 69 -28.88 0.50 30.02
CA ALA A 69 -29.97 -0.43 29.71
C ALA A 69 -30.18 -1.52 30.78
N VAL A 70 -29.15 -1.89 31.56
CA VAL A 70 -29.23 -2.97 32.57
C VAL A 70 -28.89 -2.44 33.96
N ARG A 71 -29.93 -2.05 34.73
CA ARG A 71 -29.81 -1.57 36.11
C ARG A 71 -29.19 -2.66 37.01
N GLY A 72 -27.93 -2.47 37.43
CA GLY A 72 -27.23 -3.30 38.42
C GLY A 72 -26.19 -4.27 37.87
N GLY A 73 -26.38 -4.81 36.65
CA GLY A 73 -25.45 -5.73 35.98
C GLY A 73 -24.75 -5.17 34.72
N GLY A 74 -25.21 -4.02 34.21
CA GLY A 74 -24.71 -3.42 32.96
C GLY A 74 -23.23 -3.03 32.99
N LEU A 75 -22.65 -2.85 34.18
CA LEU A 75 -21.22 -2.57 34.37
C LEU A 75 -20.33 -3.74 33.93
N ALA A 76 -20.72 -4.98 34.23
CA ALA A 76 -19.96 -6.17 33.82
C ALA A 76 -20.02 -6.37 32.29
N ILE A 77 -21.21 -6.18 31.71
CA ILE A 77 -21.43 -6.28 30.26
C ILE A 77 -20.67 -5.17 29.52
N ALA A 78 -20.73 -3.94 30.02
CA ALA A 78 -19.99 -2.81 29.46
C ALA A 78 -18.47 -3.05 29.51
N LEU A 79 -17.95 -3.62 30.60
CA LEU A 79 -16.52 -3.95 30.73
C LEU A 79 -16.08 -5.02 29.70
N VAL A 80 -16.90 -6.06 29.51
CA VAL A 80 -16.65 -7.09 28.50
C VAL A 80 -16.67 -6.49 27.08
N VAL A 81 -17.67 -5.67 26.77
CA VAL A 81 -17.76 -4.98 25.47
C VAL A 81 -16.56 -4.06 25.24
N LEU A 82 -16.09 -3.37 26.29
CA LEU A 82 -14.93 -2.49 26.19
C LEU A 82 -13.64 -3.28 25.91
N VAL A 83 -13.41 -4.39 26.64
CA VAL A 83 -12.22 -5.25 26.47
C VAL A 83 -12.25 -5.93 25.11
N VAL A 84 -13.39 -6.49 24.71
CA VAL A 84 -13.55 -7.15 23.41
C VAL A 84 -13.44 -6.13 22.27
N GLY A 85 -14.06 -4.95 22.41
CA GLY A 85 -14.01 -3.88 21.42
C GLY A 85 -12.60 -3.35 21.20
N HIS A 86 -11.84 -3.11 22.28
CA HIS A 86 -10.43 -2.70 22.17
C HIS A 86 -9.54 -3.83 21.64
N GLY A 87 -9.80 -5.08 22.05
CA GLY A 87 -9.10 -6.26 21.54
C GLY A 87 -9.29 -6.44 20.03
N LEU A 88 -10.54 -6.32 19.54
CA LEU A 88 -10.86 -6.35 18.12
C LEU A 88 -10.23 -5.17 17.37
N ASN A 89 -10.29 -3.96 17.93
CA ASN A 89 -9.67 -2.78 17.32
C ASN A 89 -8.15 -2.96 17.15
N PHE A 90 -7.48 -3.52 18.16
CA PHE A 90 -6.06 -3.85 18.10
C PHE A 90 -5.76 -4.95 17.06
N LEU A 91 -6.60 -5.98 17.00
CA LEU A 91 -6.46 -7.07 16.03
C LEU A 91 -6.63 -6.54 14.59
N LEU A 92 -7.60 -5.68 14.34
CA LEU A 92 -7.83 -5.05 13.04
C LEU A 92 -6.64 -4.16 12.63
N ALA A 93 -6.05 -3.42 13.58
CA ALA A 93 -4.85 -2.63 13.34
C ALA A 93 -3.65 -3.53 12.96
N LEU A 94 -3.43 -4.62 13.68
CA LEU A 94 -2.40 -5.62 13.37
C LEU A 94 -2.62 -6.28 12.01
N MET A 95 -3.85 -6.70 11.71
CA MET A 95 -4.21 -7.29 10.42
C MET A 95 -4.00 -6.32 9.26
N SER A 96 -4.31 -5.04 9.45
CA SER A 96 -4.04 -4.01 8.44
C SER A 96 -2.54 -3.90 8.14
N GLY A 97 -1.71 -3.87 9.19
CA GLY A 97 -0.25 -3.88 9.04
C GLY A 97 0.28 -5.15 8.37
N ALA A 98 -0.23 -6.31 8.78
CA ALA A 98 0.16 -7.61 8.22
C ALA A 98 -0.21 -7.73 6.74
N VAL A 99 -1.41 -7.30 6.32
CA VAL A 99 -1.84 -7.32 4.92
C VAL A 99 -1.05 -6.33 4.06
N HIS A 100 -0.77 -5.13 4.60
CA HIS A 100 0.07 -4.14 3.90
C HIS A 100 1.51 -4.63 3.74
N GLY A 101 2.07 -5.27 4.77
CA GLY A 101 3.38 -5.91 4.72
C GLY A 101 3.41 -7.12 3.79
N LEU A 102 2.39 -7.98 3.82
CA LEU A 102 2.25 -9.12 2.93
C LEU A 102 2.19 -8.69 1.48
N ARG A 103 1.50 -7.60 1.16
CA ARG A 103 1.47 -7.03 -0.20
C ARG A 103 2.87 -6.68 -0.69
N LEU A 104 3.67 -6.03 0.16
CA LEU A 104 5.07 -5.67 -0.17
C LEU A 104 5.94 -6.92 -0.29
N ASN A 105 5.87 -7.83 0.68
CA ASN A 105 6.64 -9.06 0.68
C ASN A 105 6.30 -9.96 -0.52
N TYR A 106 5.01 -10.05 -0.88
CA TYR A 106 4.56 -10.75 -2.08
C TYR A 106 5.16 -10.14 -3.34
N ILE A 107 5.07 -8.83 -3.56
CA ILE A 107 5.63 -8.24 -4.80
C ILE A 107 7.15 -8.36 -4.87
N GLU A 108 7.84 -8.28 -3.73
CA GLU A 108 9.29 -8.36 -3.67
C GLU A 108 9.78 -9.81 -3.86
N PHE A 109 9.13 -10.78 -3.22
CA PHE A 109 9.38 -12.20 -3.47
C PHE A 109 8.96 -12.65 -4.86
N PHE A 110 7.89 -12.11 -5.44
CA PHE A 110 7.52 -12.42 -6.83
C PHE A 110 8.53 -11.84 -7.82
N ASN A 111 9.02 -10.63 -7.59
CA ASN A 111 10.04 -10.01 -8.44
C ASN A 111 11.41 -10.75 -8.36
N TRP A 112 11.67 -11.50 -7.29
CA TRP A 112 12.88 -12.32 -7.15
C TRP A 112 12.67 -13.81 -7.51
N GLY A 113 11.50 -14.36 -7.24
CA GLY A 113 11.16 -15.78 -7.43
C GLY A 113 10.67 -16.13 -8.84
N LEU A 114 10.13 -15.17 -9.59
CA LEU A 114 9.80 -15.30 -11.01
C LEU A 114 10.89 -14.73 -11.93
N LYS A 115 12.14 -14.73 -11.47
CA LYS A 115 13.28 -14.49 -12.36
C LYS A 115 13.53 -15.74 -13.20
N ASP A 116 12.80 -15.81 -14.30
CA ASP A 116 12.94 -16.78 -15.36
C ASP A 116 12.60 -18.20 -14.89
N GLU A 117 11.73 -18.89 -15.62
CA GLU A 117 11.53 -20.32 -15.42
C GLU A 117 12.89 -20.99 -15.66
N GLY A 118 13.63 -21.26 -14.58
CA GLY A 118 14.94 -21.89 -14.63
C GLY A 118 14.84 -23.15 -15.48
N LYS A 119 15.75 -23.28 -16.47
CA LYS A 119 15.66 -24.34 -17.48
C LYS A 119 15.38 -25.69 -16.82
N PRO A 120 14.27 -26.38 -17.16
CA PRO A 120 13.95 -27.66 -16.53
C PRO A 120 15.10 -28.63 -16.75
N PHE A 121 15.59 -29.23 -15.66
CA PHE A 121 16.69 -30.17 -15.69
C PHE A 121 16.32 -31.37 -16.57
N ARG A 122 16.89 -31.43 -17.78
CA ARG A 122 16.81 -32.60 -18.66
C ARG A 122 17.91 -33.58 -18.26
N ALA A 123 17.53 -34.65 -17.57
CA ALA A 123 18.43 -35.74 -17.25
C ALA A 123 19.11 -36.30 -18.51
N PHE A 124 20.41 -36.58 -18.43
CA PHE A 124 21.18 -37.17 -19.52
C PHE A 124 20.64 -38.55 -19.86
N ARG A 125 19.89 -38.66 -20.97
CA ARG A 125 19.51 -39.93 -21.57
C ARG A 125 20.62 -40.37 -22.51
N ARG A 126 21.21 -41.54 -22.27
CA ARG A 126 22.17 -42.18 -23.17
C ARG A 126 21.46 -42.38 -24.52
N LYS A 127 21.77 -41.54 -25.51
CA LYS A 127 21.42 -41.84 -26.90
C LYS A 127 22.45 -42.85 -27.37
N GLU A 128 22.01 -44.09 -27.48
CA GLU A 128 22.75 -45.09 -28.24
C GLU A 128 22.98 -44.51 -29.62
N THR A 129 24.25 -44.29 -29.94
CA THR A 129 24.72 -43.81 -31.23
C THR A 129 24.20 -44.74 -32.30
N GLU A 130 23.27 -44.24 -33.13
CA GLU A 130 22.95 -44.91 -34.39
C GLU A 130 24.26 -45.12 -35.14
N GLN A 131 24.52 -46.39 -35.42
CA GLN A 131 25.74 -46.87 -36.03
C GLN A 131 25.82 -46.33 -37.45
N TRP A 132 26.83 -45.50 -37.69
CA TRP A 132 27.20 -44.97 -39.00
C TRP A 132 27.28 -46.12 -40.03
N LYS A 133 26.36 -46.14 -40.99
CA LYS A 133 26.45 -46.96 -42.20
C LYS A 133 27.04 -46.11 -43.33
N PRO A 134 28.27 -46.40 -43.80
CA PRO A 134 28.81 -45.72 -44.97
C PRO A 134 28.03 -46.14 -46.21
N SER A 135 27.69 -45.16 -47.05
CA SER A 135 27.00 -45.30 -48.32
C SER A 135 27.81 -46.14 -49.30
N SER A 136 27.16 -47.13 -49.92
CA SER A 136 27.58 -47.76 -51.17
C SER A 136 26.93 -47.07 -52.35
#